data_AF-A0AA35TVZ1-F1
#
_entry.id   AF-A0AA35TVZ1-F1
#
_cell.length_a   1.000
_cell.length_b   1.000
_cell.length_c   1.000
_cell.angle_alpha   90.00
_cell.angle_beta   90.00
_cell.angle_gamma   90.00
#
_symmetry.space_group_name_H-M   'P 1'
#
loop_
_entity.id
_entity.type
_entity.pdbx_description
1 polymer ?
#
loop_
_entity_poly.entity_id
_entity_poly.type
_entity_poly.pdbx_seq_one_letter_code
_entity_poly.pdbx_strand_id
1 'polypeptide(L)'
;MLLTLLRCWVGLVAAMALVNAVQCFLDQQFPRDRIYDLQPSEATRLLSRMLGVWTLLAAFVRIAFVVSPHNKSVFAVTFASFVLAFAQFALEVFVYHTASPSFASIAPLFVSGVSIVWMTFVWPTISFAESTKTKRM
;
A
#
# COMPACT_ATOMS: atom_id res chain seq x y z
N MET A 1 17.36 -14.07 -4.04
CA MET A 1 16.26 -14.79 -3.36
C MET A 1 15.31 -13.83 -2.65
N LEU A 2 15.77 -13.02 -1.68
CA LEU A 2 14.92 -12.10 -0.90
C LEU A 2 14.12 -11.09 -1.76
N LEU A 3 14.75 -10.48 -2.77
CA LEU A 3 14.09 -9.55 -3.68
C LEU A 3 12.99 -10.22 -4.51
N THR A 4 13.19 -11.47 -4.95
CA THR A 4 12.20 -12.24 -5.72
C THR A 4 10.95 -12.51 -4.89
N LEU A 5 11.12 -12.89 -3.62
CA LEU A 5 10.01 -13.10 -2.70
C LEU A 5 9.26 -11.78 -2.41
N LEU A 6 9.99 -10.69 -2.17
CA LEU A 6 9.40 -9.37 -2.02
C LEU A 6 8.61 -8.96 -3.27
N ARG A 7 9.13 -9.25 -4.48
CA ARG A 7 8.45 -8.97 -5.74
C ARG A 7 7.14 -9.75 -5.87
N CYS A 8 7.13 -11.02 -5.52
CA CYS A 8 5.91 -11.84 -5.49
C CYS A 8 4.91 -11.30 -4.46
N TRP A 9 5.38 -10.98 -3.25
CA TRP A 9 4.56 -10.39 -2.19
C TRP A 9 3.91 -9.08 -2.62
N VAL A 10 4.70 -8.13 -3.14
CA VAL A 10 4.17 -6.83 -3.60
C VAL A 10 3.23 -7.00 -4.79
N GLY A 11 3.46 -7.99 -5.66
CA GLY A 11 2.53 -8.34 -6.74
C GLY A 11 1.19 -8.84 -6.23
N LEU A 12 1.17 -9.69 -5.20
CA LEU A 12 -0.05 -10.14 -4.53
C LEU A 12 -0.79 -8.96 -3.88
N VAL A 13 -0.07 -8.06 -3.20
CA VAL A 13 -0.65 -6.84 -2.61
C VAL A 13 -1.22 -5.91 -3.68
N ALA A 14 -0.57 -5.79 -4.83
CA ALA A 14 -1.08 -5.01 -5.96
C ALA A 14 -2.41 -5.58 -6.49
N ALA A 15 -2.50 -6.91 -6.65
CA ALA A 15 -3.73 -7.56 -7.09
C ALA A 15 -4.88 -7.35 -6.10
N MET A 16 -4.63 -7.51 -4.80
CA MET A 16 -5.64 -7.23 -3.76
C MET A 16 -6.07 -5.75 -3.78
N ALA A 17 -5.13 -4.83 -3.99
CA ALA A 17 -5.43 -3.40 -4.10
C ALA A 17 -6.31 -3.08 -5.33
N LEU A 18 -6.11 -3.75 -6.47
CA LEU A 18 -7.00 -3.59 -7.64
C LEU A 18 -8.42 -4.05 -7.32
N VAL A 19 -8.58 -5.20 -6.66
CA VAL A 19 -9.90 -5.71 -6.25
C VAL A 19 -10.57 -4.73 -5.29
N ASN A 20 -9.85 -4.23 -4.28
CA ASN A 20 -10.37 -3.26 -3.32
C ASN A 20 -10.74 -1.92 -3.98
N ALA A 21 -9.94 -1.46 -4.95
CA ALA A 21 -10.24 -0.24 -5.71
C ALA A 21 -11.56 -0.38 -6.49
N VAL A 22 -11.76 -1.51 -7.17
CA VAL A 22 -13.01 -1.81 -7.88
C VAL A 22 -14.19 -1.86 -6.90
N GLN A 23 -14.02 -2.51 -5.74
CA GLN A 23 -15.06 -2.55 -4.70
C GLN A 23 -15.46 -1.15 -4.25
N CYS A 24 -14.51 -0.22 -4.05
CA CYS A 24 -14.81 1.16 -3.66
C CYS A 24 -15.64 1.94 -4.71
N PHE A 25 -15.62 1.53 -5.98
CA PHE A 25 -16.44 2.13 -7.05
C PHE A 25 -17.82 1.48 -7.17
N LEU A 26 -17.88 0.15 -7.04
CA LEU A 26 -19.12 -0.63 -7.18
C LEU A 26 -20.00 -0.58 -5.94
N ASP A 27 -19.38 -0.65 -4.76
CA ASP A 27 -20.05 -0.60 -3.46
C ASP A 27 -19.54 0.62 -2.67
N GLN A 28 -20.27 1.73 -2.83
CA GLN A 28 -19.93 2.99 -2.20
C GLN A 28 -20.28 3.03 -0.70
N GLN A 29 -20.93 1.97 -0.18
CA GLN A 29 -21.23 1.78 1.23
C GLN A 29 -20.14 0.94 1.92
N PHE A 30 -19.36 0.17 1.16
CA PHE A 30 -18.30 -0.68 1.71
C PHE A 30 -17.31 0.06 2.65
N PRO A 31 -16.72 1.23 2.30
CA PRO A 31 -15.82 1.92 3.21
C PRO A 31 -16.52 2.45 4.46
N ARG A 32 -17.79 2.85 4.32
CA ARG A 32 -18.63 3.32 5.42
C ARG A 32 -18.89 2.22 6.44
N ASP A 33 -19.20 1.02 5.97
CA ASP A 33 -19.66 -0.06 6.84
C ASP A 33 -18.52 -0.92 7.39
N ARG A 34 -17.32 -0.84 6.80
CA ARG A 34 -16.18 -1.70 7.16
C ARG A 34 -14.95 -0.96 7.65
N ILE A 35 -14.66 0.23 7.13
CA ILE A 35 -13.44 0.97 7.44
C ILE A 35 -13.74 2.09 8.43
N TYR A 36 -14.81 2.86 8.18
CA TYR A 36 -15.20 4.04 8.96
C TYR A 36 -16.45 3.78 9.81
N ASP A 37 -16.51 2.59 10.41
CA ASP A 37 -17.69 2.08 11.11
C ASP A 37 -18.06 2.86 12.38
N LEU A 38 -17.10 3.58 12.99
CA LEU A 38 -17.35 4.43 14.16
C LEU A 38 -17.93 5.80 13.78
N GLN A 39 -17.68 6.29 12.56
CA GLN A 39 -18.21 7.57 12.07
C GLN A 39 -18.72 7.45 10.62
N PRO A 40 -19.79 6.65 10.39
CA PRO A 40 -20.26 6.36 9.05
C PRO A 40 -20.78 7.59 8.31
N SER A 41 -21.19 8.65 9.02
CA SER A 41 -21.62 9.92 8.42
C SER A 41 -20.53 10.60 7.58
N GLU A 42 -19.26 10.44 7.96
CA GLU A 42 -18.10 11.06 7.28
C GLU A 42 -17.67 10.28 6.03
N ALA A 43 -17.94 8.97 6.01
CA ALA A 43 -17.71 8.09 4.86
C ALA A 43 -18.79 8.30 3.77
N THR A 44 -18.71 9.45 3.11
CA THR A 44 -19.59 9.80 2.00
C THR A 44 -19.25 8.99 0.74
N ARG A 45 -20.21 8.92 -0.20
CA ARG A 45 -19.98 8.36 -1.54
C ARG A 45 -18.85 9.04 -2.32
N LEU A 46 -18.54 10.30 -1.98
CA LEU A 46 -17.38 11.01 -2.54
C LEU A 46 -16.07 10.45 -1.98
N LEU A 47 -15.99 10.24 -0.66
CA LEU A 47 -14.83 9.64 -0.01
C LEU A 47 -14.55 8.23 -0.55
N SER A 48 -15.58 7.41 -0.76
CA SER A 48 -15.43 6.06 -1.34
C SER A 48 -14.72 6.10 -2.71
N ARG A 49 -15.13 7.03 -3.58
CA ARG A 49 -14.51 7.19 -4.91
C ARG A 49 -13.07 7.69 -4.81
N MET A 50 -12.79 8.61 -3.89
CA MET A 50 -11.43 9.10 -3.63
C MET A 50 -10.53 7.97 -3.10
N LEU A 51 -11.03 7.16 -2.16
CA LEU A 51 -10.32 5.99 -1.64
C LEU A 51 -10.07 4.94 -2.73
N GLY A 52 -11.05 4.74 -3.64
CA GLY A 52 -10.89 3.89 -4.82
C GLY A 52 -9.75 4.36 -5.74
N VAL A 53 -9.72 5.65 -6.10
CA VAL A 53 -8.64 6.24 -6.92
C VAL A 53 -7.30 6.14 -6.21
N TRP A 54 -7.25 6.43 -4.91
CA TRP A 54 -6.03 6.31 -4.10
C TRP A 54 -5.49 4.88 -4.08
N THR A 55 -6.37 3.90 -3.88
CA THR A 55 -6.01 2.48 -3.86
C THR A 55 -5.53 2.01 -5.23
N LEU A 56 -6.16 2.49 -6.30
CA LEU A 56 -5.77 2.20 -7.68
C LEU A 56 -4.39 2.78 -8.01
N LEU A 57 -4.11 4.02 -7.59
CA LEU A 57 -2.79 4.63 -7.72
C LEU A 57 -1.73 3.79 -7.01
N ALA A 58 -2.02 3.38 -5.77
CA ALA A 58 -1.12 2.55 -4.99
C ALA A 58 -0.90 1.17 -5.64
N ALA A 59 -1.91 0.60 -6.30
CA ALA A 59 -1.76 -0.63 -7.08
C ALA A 59 -0.79 -0.43 -8.27
N PHE A 60 -0.95 0.65 -9.04
CA PHE A 60 -0.04 0.94 -10.16
C PHE A 60 1.41 1.18 -9.73
N VAL A 61 1.63 1.89 -8.63
CA VAL A 61 2.97 2.06 -8.04
C VAL A 61 3.60 0.70 -7.71
N ARG A 62 2.83 -0.20 -7.08
CA ARG A 62 3.30 -1.56 -6.76
C ARG A 62 3.57 -2.41 -8.00
N ILE A 63 2.75 -2.30 -9.04
CA ILE A 63 2.99 -2.95 -10.34
C ILE A 63 4.27 -2.41 -10.98
N ALA A 64 4.53 -1.11 -10.90
CA ALA A 64 5.78 -0.52 -11.41
C ALA A 64 7.01 -1.13 -10.71
N PHE A 65 6.94 -1.36 -9.40
CA PHE A 65 7.98 -2.11 -8.67
C PHE A 65 8.11 -3.56 -9.14
N VAL A 66 6.98 -4.24 -9.38
CA VAL A 66 7.01 -5.60 -9.93
C VAL A 66 7.65 -5.63 -11.31
N VAL A 67 7.44 -4.64 -12.17
CA VAL A 67 8.08 -4.57 -13.50
C VAL A 67 9.58 -4.24 -13.38
N SER A 68 9.94 -3.29 -12.52
CA SER A 68 11.30 -2.75 -12.40
C SER A 68 11.82 -2.77 -10.95
N PRO A 69 12.06 -3.96 -10.35
CA PRO A 69 12.37 -4.08 -8.92
C PRO A 69 13.76 -3.54 -8.53
N HIS A 70 14.64 -3.33 -9.51
CA HIS A 70 15.99 -2.79 -9.30
C HIS A 70 16.08 -1.28 -9.50
N ASN A 71 14.99 -0.60 -9.89
CA ASN A 71 14.97 0.84 -10.04
C ASN A 71 14.79 1.51 -8.66
N LYS A 72 15.79 2.27 -8.20
CA LYS A 72 15.75 2.93 -6.88
C LYS A 72 14.59 3.90 -6.73
N SER A 73 14.28 4.68 -7.76
CA SER A 73 13.19 5.66 -7.71
C SER A 73 11.84 4.95 -7.54
N VAL A 74 11.62 3.88 -8.30
CA VAL A 74 10.41 3.05 -8.18
C VAL A 74 10.34 2.38 -6.81
N PHE A 75 11.47 1.87 -6.30
CA PHE A 75 11.55 1.31 -4.96
C PHE A 75 11.17 2.33 -3.88
N ALA A 76 11.76 3.52 -3.93
CA ALA A 76 11.52 4.59 -2.95
C ALA A 76 10.07 5.05 -2.96
N VAL A 77 9.47 5.23 -4.14
CA VAL A 77 8.05 5.59 -4.27
C VAL A 77 7.14 4.47 -3.77
N THR A 78 7.48 3.22 -4.04
CA THR A 78 6.72 2.06 -3.53
C THR A 78 6.80 1.97 -2.01
N PHE A 79 7.99 2.14 -1.44
CA PHE A 79 8.20 2.20 0.00
C PHE A 79 7.38 3.32 0.64
N ALA A 80 7.45 4.54 0.09
CA ALA A 80 6.68 5.69 0.55
C ALA A 80 5.16 5.43 0.49
N SER A 81 4.67 4.76 -0.56
CA SER A 81 3.25 4.41 -0.67
C SER A 81 2.79 3.44 0.43
N PHE A 82 3.65 2.53 0.90
CA PHE A 82 3.36 1.68 2.04
C PHE A 82 3.39 2.45 3.36
N VAL A 83 4.33 3.38 3.54
CA VAL A 83 4.37 4.27 4.71
C VAL A 83 3.11 5.13 4.79
N LEU A 84 2.67 5.72 3.67
CA LEU A 84 1.43 6.49 3.62
C LEU A 84 0.20 5.63 3.93
N ALA A 85 0.14 4.40 3.39
CA ALA A 85 -0.94 3.47 3.73
C ALA A 85 -0.95 3.13 5.23
N PHE A 86 0.21 2.82 5.80
CA PHE A 86 0.33 2.54 7.23
C PHE A 86 -0.11 3.75 8.07
N ALA A 87 0.40 4.94 7.75
CA ALA A 87 0.07 6.18 8.44
C ALA A 87 -1.42 6.49 8.37
N GLN A 88 -2.04 6.38 7.18
CA GLN A 88 -3.48 6.58 7.00
C GLN A 88 -4.27 5.70 7.98
N PHE A 89 -4.12 4.38 7.90
CA PHE A 89 -4.91 3.47 8.76
C PHE A 89 -4.53 3.60 10.24
N ALA A 90 -3.28 3.93 10.58
CA ALA A 90 -2.87 4.13 11.96
C ALA A 90 -3.51 5.38 12.55
N LEU A 91 -3.57 6.47 11.78
CA LEU A 91 -4.23 7.71 12.20
C LEU A 91 -5.73 7.50 12.39
N GLU A 92 -6.40 6.80 11.47
CA GLU A 92 -7.84 6.52 11.59
C GLU A 92 -8.18 5.69 12.83
N VAL A 93 -7.34 4.71 13.19
CA VAL A 93 -7.57 3.82 14.35
C VAL A 93 -7.16 4.46 15.68
N PHE A 94 -5.98 5.12 15.74
CA PHE A 94 -5.38 5.55 17.01
C PHE A 94 -5.58 7.03 17.34
N VAL A 95 -5.86 7.88 16.34
CA VAL A 95 -5.93 9.34 16.54
C VAL A 95 -7.35 9.85 16.26
N TYR A 96 -7.88 9.57 15.07
CA TYR A 96 -9.19 10.08 14.67
C TYR A 96 -10.35 9.23 15.21
N HIS A 97 -10.08 7.96 15.58
CA HIS A 97 -11.08 7.02 16.09
C HIS A 97 -12.32 6.91 15.19
N THR A 98 -12.12 7.05 13.89
CA THR A 98 -13.15 6.90 12.84
C THR A 98 -13.32 5.44 12.44
N ALA A 99 -12.29 4.62 12.69
CA ALA A 99 -12.20 3.22 12.36
C ALA A 99 -12.05 2.37 13.63
N SER A 100 -12.93 1.39 13.81
CA SER A 100 -12.71 0.39 14.85
C SER A 100 -11.50 -0.47 14.49
N PRO A 101 -10.79 -1.04 15.48
CA PRO A 101 -9.72 -2.01 15.27
C PRO A 101 -10.32 -3.38 14.83
N SER A 102 -11.10 -3.36 13.76
CA SER A 102 -11.66 -4.53 13.12
C SER A 102 -10.68 -5.12 12.10
N PHE A 103 -10.98 -6.31 11.59
CA PHE A 103 -10.18 -6.98 10.56
C PHE A 103 -9.94 -6.09 9.32
N ALA A 104 -10.93 -5.27 8.95
CA ALA A 104 -10.86 -4.40 7.78
C ALA A 104 -9.81 -3.27 7.91
N SER A 105 -9.57 -2.79 9.14
CA SER A 105 -8.59 -1.72 9.41
C SER A 105 -7.23 -2.29 9.81
N ILE A 106 -7.20 -3.42 10.51
CA ILE A 106 -5.96 -4.09 10.95
C ILE A 106 -5.25 -4.79 9.78
N ALA A 107 -5.97 -5.41 8.85
CA ALA A 107 -5.33 -6.13 7.75
C ALA A 107 -4.45 -5.21 6.87
N PRO A 108 -4.92 -4.01 6.44
CA PRO A 108 -4.07 -3.05 5.73
C PRO A 108 -2.87 -2.56 6.55
N LEU A 109 -3.03 -2.35 7.87
CA LEU A 109 -1.93 -1.99 8.77
C LEU A 109 -0.86 -3.07 8.83
N PHE A 110 -1.28 -4.32 8.97
CA PHE A 110 -0.37 -5.45 9.02
C PHE A 110 0.37 -5.63 7.68
N VAL A 111 -0.37 -5.62 6.56
CA VAL A 111 0.20 -5.77 5.22
C VAL A 111 1.20 -4.65 4.90
N SER A 112 0.86 -3.40 5.23
CA SER A 112 1.76 -2.27 5.02
C SER A 112 2.98 -2.32 5.95
N GLY A 113 2.79 -2.66 7.24
CA GLY A 113 3.88 -2.82 8.21
C GLY A 113 4.89 -3.90 7.81
N VAL A 114 4.42 -5.10 7.45
CA VAL A 114 5.28 -6.18 6.95
C VAL A 114 6.03 -5.75 5.68
N SER A 115 5.36 -5.04 4.77
CA SER A 115 5.98 -4.57 3.53
C SER A 115 7.09 -3.53 3.79
N ILE A 116 6.88 -2.59 4.71
CA ILE A 116 7.89 -1.59 5.11
C ILE A 116 9.13 -2.30 5.64
N VAL A 117 8.96 -3.19 6.63
CA VAL A 117 10.07 -3.92 7.25
C VAL A 117 10.85 -4.72 6.21
N TRP A 118 10.15 -5.46 5.34
CA TRP A 118 10.80 -6.26 4.31
C TRP A 118 11.56 -5.40 3.29
N MET A 119 10.97 -4.29 2.85
CA MET A 119 11.64 -3.35 1.94
C MET A 119 12.90 -2.75 2.59
N THR A 120 12.88 -2.41 3.88
CA THR A 120 14.08 -1.94 4.59
C THR A 120 15.22 -2.97 4.56
N PHE A 121 14.92 -4.25 4.74
CA PHE A 121 15.93 -5.32 4.64
C PHE A 121 16.45 -5.53 3.21
N VAL A 122 15.64 -5.27 2.19
CA VAL A 122 16.03 -5.43 0.78
C VAL A 122 16.83 -4.22 0.26
N TRP A 123 16.64 -3.03 0.82
CA TRP A 123 17.27 -1.78 0.37
C TRP A 123 18.79 -1.87 0.08
N PRO A 124 19.63 -2.48 0.95
CA PRO A 124 21.07 -2.60 0.71
C PRO A 124 21.42 -3.36 -0.58
N THR A 125 20.58 -4.31 -0.98
CA THR A 125 20.83 -5.11 -2.19
C THR A 125 20.64 -4.30 -3.48
N ILE A 126 19.70 -3.35 -3.47
CA ILE A 126 19.40 -2.48 -4.60
C ILE A 126 20.43 -1.35 -4.68
N SER A 127 20.84 -0.79 -3.54
CA SER A 127 21.86 0.25 -3.49
C SER A 127 23.21 -0.25 -4.00
N PHE A 128 23.58 -1.48 -3.66
CA PHE A 128 24.82 -2.10 -4.12
C PHE A 128 24.82 -2.34 -5.64
N ALA A 129 23.73 -2.88 -6.19
CA ALA A 129 23.61 -3.19 -7.62
C ALA A 129 23.79 -1.97 -8.53
N GLU A 130 23.33 -0.78 -8.09
CA GLU A 130 23.49 0.45 -8.86
C GLU A 130 24.92 0.99 -8.81
N SER A 131 25.59 0.90 -7.66
CA SER A 131 27.00 1.31 -7.53
C SER A 131 27.90 0.55 -8.51
N THR A 132 27.59 -0.72 -8.76
CA THR A 132 28.31 -1.56 -9.73
C THR A 132 28.03 -1.17 -11.17
N LYS A 133 26.83 -0.65 -11.48
CA LYS A 133 26.49 -0.12 -12.82
C LYS A 133 27.22 1.19 -13.08
N THR A 134 27.21 2.12 -12.13
CA THR A 134 27.90 3.41 -12.26
C THR A 134 29.42 3.25 -12.40
N LYS A 135 30.03 2.26 -11.74
CA LYS A 135 31.47 1.96 -11.90
C LYS A 135 31.85 1.29 -13.23
N ARG A 136 30.89 0.81 -14.02
CA ARG A 136 31.12 0.14 -15.31
C ARG A 136 30.84 1.03 -16.53
N MET A 137 30.36 2.26 -16.31
CA MET A 137 30.28 3.31 -17.33
C MET A 137 31.49 4.23 -17.20
#